data_AF-A0A3M1UH01-F1
#
_entry.id   AF-A0A3M1UH01-F1
#
_cell.length_a   1.000
_cell.length_b   1.000
_cell.length_c   1.000
_cell.angle_alpha   90.00
_cell.angle_beta   90.00
_cell.angle_gamma   90.00
#
_symmetry.space_group_name_H-M   'P 1'
#
loop_
_entity.id
_entity.type
_entity.pdbx_description
1 polymer ?
#
loop_
_entity_poly.entity_id
_entity_poly.type
_entity_poly.pdbx_seq_one_letter_code
_entity_poly.pdbx_strand_id
1 'polypeptide(L)'
;MTRIGRRGEQTVLVARRRDGYYLSLLEGETPPERNGVPLGEHAERLENGDVLQVGSLRLQFFLESGLAGRAEAARERRFTRIAFPVDARLEITGAVRPCRVLDLSLKGALVELPDAHALPAEPVLVLEIPLEESVRIRMETTLVRQEGERAGLACRNIDVESMTHLRRLVALNTGDPGMLERELAELG
;
A
#
# COMPACT_ATOMS: atom_id res chain seq x y z
N MET A 1 -11.52 13.25 -10.15
CA MET A 1 -12.92 13.65 -9.89
C MET A 1 -13.76 12.40 -9.92
N THR A 2 -14.60 12.19 -8.92
CA THR A 2 -15.40 10.95 -8.80
C THR A 2 -16.87 11.30 -8.89
N ARG A 3 -17.60 10.60 -9.77
CA ARG A 3 -19.04 10.76 -9.94
C ARG A 3 -19.74 9.61 -9.23
N ILE A 4 -20.68 9.93 -8.36
CA ILE A 4 -21.39 8.95 -7.53
C ILE A 4 -22.88 9.13 -7.79
N GLY A 5 -23.58 8.06 -8.17
CA GLY A 5 -25.00 8.12 -8.46
C GLY A 5 -25.46 7.14 -9.53
N ARG A 6 -26.77 7.00 -9.66
CA ARG A 6 -27.39 6.28 -10.78
C ARG A 6 -27.56 7.22 -11.97
N ARG A 7 -27.17 6.75 -13.15
CA ARG A 7 -27.26 7.51 -14.40
C ARG A 7 -28.74 7.78 -14.71
N GLY A 8 -29.17 9.04 -14.63
CA GLY A 8 -30.53 9.51 -14.93
C GLY A 8 -31.44 9.78 -13.72
N GLU A 9 -30.99 9.60 -12.48
CA GLU A 9 -31.82 9.83 -11.27
C GLU A 9 -31.20 10.86 -10.32
N GLN A 10 -30.05 10.54 -9.73
CA GLN A 10 -29.39 11.39 -8.73
C GLN A 10 -27.88 11.19 -8.83
N THR A 11 -27.13 12.27 -9.05
CA THR A 11 -25.68 12.22 -9.22
C THR A 11 -25.00 13.37 -8.48
N VAL A 12 -24.03 13.01 -7.65
CA VAL A 12 -23.12 13.96 -6.99
C VAL A 12 -21.70 13.83 -7.54
N LEU A 13 -21.00 14.97 -7.57
CA LEU A 13 -19.60 15.04 -7.94
C LEU A 13 -18.76 15.28 -6.69
N VAL A 14 -17.80 14.40 -6.45
CA VAL A 14 -16.70 14.64 -5.49
C VAL A 14 -15.49 15.15 -6.28
N ALA A 15 -15.16 16.42 -6.08
CA ALA A 15 -14.03 17.08 -6.70
C ALA A 15 -12.93 17.36 -5.66
N ARG A 16 -11.68 17.01 -6.00
CA ARG A 16 -10.52 17.39 -5.20
C ARG A 16 -10.07 18.79 -5.63
N ARG A 17 -9.98 19.72 -4.69
CA ARG A 17 -9.42 21.07 -4.87
C ARG A 17 -8.11 21.19 -4.08
N ARG A 18 -7.41 22.34 -4.19
CA ARG A 18 -6.10 22.56 -3.56
C ARG A 18 -6.12 22.48 -2.03
N ASP A 19 -7.29 22.66 -1.43
CA ASP A 19 -7.51 22.84 0.01
C ASP A 19 -8.46 21.79 0.62
N GLY A 20 -8.93 20.81 -0.16
CA GLY A 20 -9.81 19.76 0.35
C GLY A 20 -10.62 19.03 -0.72
N TYR A 21 -11.59 18.27 -0.26
CA TYR A 21 -12.58 17.58 -1.10
C TYR A 21 -13.90 18.32 -1.00
N TYR A 22 -14.54 18.51 -2.16
CA TYR A 22 -15.78 19.25 -2.27
C TYR A 22 -16.82 18.38 -2.97
N LEU A 23 -18.03 18.40 -2.42
CA LEU A 23 -19.20 17.75 -2.97
C LEU A 23 -20.06 18.80 -3.66
N SER A 24 -20.43 18.56 -4.92
CA SER A 24 -21.38 19.40 -5.65
C SER A 24 -22.47 18.54 -6.28
N LEU A 25 -23.70 19.03 -6.26
CA LEU A 25 -24.79 18.42 -7.01
C LEU A 25 -24.50 18.54 -8.51
N LEU A 26 -24.64 17.43 -9.24
CA LEU A 26 -24.54 17.44 -10.69
C LEU A 26 -25.95 17.46 -11.31
N GLU A 27 -26.79 16.49 -10.95
CA GLU A 27 -28.14 16.28 -11.51
C GLU A 27 -29.03 15.52 -10.51
N GLY A 28 -30.31 15.87 -10.40
CA GLY A 28 -31.34 15.13 -9.64
C GLY A 28 -32.45 16.01 -9.07
N GLU A 29 -33.67 15.49 -8.98
CA GLU A 29 -34.86 16.23 -8.48
C GLU A 29 -34.88 16.36 -6.95
N THR A 30 -34.14 15.50 -6.23
CA THR A 30 -34.03 15.53 -4.77
C THR A 30 -32.58 15.81 -4.38
N PRO A 31 -32.33 16.84 -3.54
CA PRO A 31 -30.97 17.14 -3.10
C PRO A 31 -30.43 15.97 -2.27
N PRO A 32 -29.19 15.52 -2.54
CA PRO A 32 -28.52 14.54 -1.71
C PRO A 32 -28.23 15.13 -0.33
N GLU A 33 -28.07 14.28 0.68
CA GLU A 33 -27.86 14.73 2.05
C GLU A 33 -26.42 14.47 2.50
N ARG A 34 -25.89 15.40 3.28
CA ARG A 34 -24.66 15.22 4.06
C ARG A 34 -25.01 15.26 5.54
N ASN A 35 -24.72 14.18 6.25
CA ASN A 35 -25.07 13.99 7.65
C ASN A 35 -26.57 14.24 7.96
N GLY A 36 -27.46 13.95 7.00
CA GLY A 36 -28.91 14.20 7.11
C GLY A 36 -29.35 15.63 6.77
N VAL A 37 -28.43 16.49 6.32
CA VAL A 37 -28.75 17.85 5.87
C VAL A 37 -28.72 17.90 4.34
N PRO A 38 -29.79 18.35 3.66
CA PRO A 38 -29.80 18.51 2.21
C PRO A 38 -28.68 19.43 1.73
N LEU A 39 -27.94 19.00 0.71
CA LEU A 39 -26.88 19.78 0.09
C LEU A 39 -27.48 20.99 -0.63
N GLY A 40 -26.84 22.15 -0.47
CA GLY A 40 -27.23 23.37 -1.17
C GLY A 40 -26.81 23.39 -2.64
N GLU A 41 -27.11 24.50 -3.33
CA GLU A 41 -26.73 24.72 -4.74
C GLU A 41 -25.21 24.95 -4.94
N HIS A 42 -24.46 25.14 -3.86
CA HIS A 42 -23.04 25.40 -3.88
C HIS A 42 -22.22 24.18 -3.48
N ALA A 43 -20.98 24.12 -3.98
CA ALA A 43 -20.06 23.03 -3.63
C ALA A 43 -19.65 23.13 -2.16
N GLU A 44 -19.99 22.12 -1.36
CA GLU A 44 -19.68 22.07 0.07
C GLU A 44 -18.44 21.24 0.33
N ARG A 45 -17.61 21.70 1.28
CA ARG A 45 -16.40 20.98 1.68
C ARG A 45 -16.77 19.77 2.54
N LEU A 46 -16.19 18.62 2.22
CA LEU A 46 -16.35 17.38 2.97
C LEU A 46 -15.28 17.23 4.05
N GLU A 47 -15.69 16.78 5.22
CA GLU A 47 -14.83 16.49 6.36
C GLU A 47 -14.78 14.99 6.67
N ASN A 48 -13.73 14.55 7.37
CA ASN A 48 -13.56 13.13 7.70
C ASN A 48 -14.76 12.60 8.50
N GLY A 49 -15.34 11.49 8.05
CA GLY A 49 -16.48 10.87 8.68
C GLY A 49 -17.84 11.34 8.15
N ASP A 50 -17.88 12.33 7.24
CA ASP A 50 -19.12 12.83 6.65
C ASP A 50 -19.91 11.72 5.94
N VAL A 51 -21.16 11.52 6.32
CA VAL A 51 -22.04 10.52 5.72
C VAL A 51 -22.86 11.16 4.60
N LEU A 52 -22.68 10.67 3.38
CA LEU A 52 -23.38 11.09 2.18
C LEU A 52 -24.51 10.13 1.85
N GLN A 53 -25.70 10.67 1.65
CA GLN A 53 -26.87 9.91 1.22
C GLN A 53 -27.34 10.42 -0.14
N VAL A 54 -27.31 9.53 -1.13
CA VAL A 54 -27.74 9.79 -2.51
C VAL A 54 -28.78 8.73 -2.85
N GLY A 55 -30.05 9.08 -2.72
CA GLY A 55 -31.17 8.15 -2.88
C GLY A 55 -31.10 7.03 -1.84
N SER A 56 -31.04 5.78 -2.28
CA SER A 56 -30.86 4.62 -1.40
C SER A 56 -29.40 4.34 -1.03
N LEU A 57 -28.44 5.03 -1.65
CA LEU A 57 -27.02 4.81 -1.42
C LEU A 57 -26.54 5.67 -0.25
N ARG A 58 -26.04 5.02 0.80
CA ARG A 58 -25.41 5.68 1.95
C ARG A 58 -23.92 5.36 1.95
N LEU A 59 -23.08 6.39 1.89
CA LEU A 59 -21.63 6.29 1.86
C LEU A 59 -21.05 7.13 2.98
N GLN A 60 -19.96 6.69 3.60
CA GLN A 60 -19.21 7.54 4.52
C GLN A 60 -17.93 8.00 3.84
N PHE A 61 -17.70 9.30 3.88
CA PHE A 61 -16.51 9.95 3.40
C PHE A 61 -15.44 9.86 4.48
N PHE A 62 -14.26 9.40 4.09
CA PHE A 62 -13.11 9.36 4.97
C PHE A 62 -12.01 10.23 4.36
N LEU A 63 -11.60 11.28 5.07
CA LEU A 63 -10.30 11.89 4.84
C LEU A 63 -9.31 11.08 5.65
N GLU A 64 -8.54 10.25 4.97
CA GLU A 64 -7.32 9.78 5.58
C GLU A 64 -6.46 11.01 5.83
N SER A 65 -6.26 11.36 7.10
CA SER A 65 -5.27 12.31 7.58
C SER A 65 -3.86 11.76 7.31
N GLY A 66 -3.57 11.55 6.02
CA GLY A 66 -2.52 10.70 5.48
C GLY A 66 -2.66 10.41 3.99
N LEU A 67 -3.37 11.24 3.20
CA LEU A 67 -3.49 11.06 1.74
C LEU A 67 -2.19 11.31 0.94
N ALA A 68 -1.09 11.66 1.60
CA ALA A 68 0.24 11.41 1.06
C ALA A 68 0.56 9.90 1.10
N GLY A 69 0.38 9.26 2.27
CA GLY A 69 0.72 7.86 2.50
C GLY A 69 -0.15 6.80 1.80
N ARG A 70 -1.43 7.04 1.47
CA ARG A 70 -2.26 6.00 0.79
C ARG A 70 -2.22 6.02 -0.73
N ALA A 71 -2.07 7.19 -1.36
CA ALA A 71 -1.78 7.27 -2.79
C ALA A 71 -0.34 6.82 -3.09
N GLU A 72 0.57 7.00 -2.12
CA GLU A 72 1.92 6.44 -2.13
C GLU A 72 1.89 4.93 -1.84
N ALA A 73 1.15 4.43 -0.84
CA ALA A 73 1.02 2.98 -0.58
C ALA A 73 0.32 2.21 -1.72
N ALA A 74 -0.61 2.82 -2.45
CA ALA A 74 -1.19 2.24 -3.67
C ALA A 74 -0.21 2.29 -4.86
N ARG A 75 0.64 3.32 -4.98
CA ARG A 75 1.77 3.36 -5.93
C ARG A 75 2.93 2.45 -5.52
N GLU A 76 3.11 2.15 -4.24
CA GLU A 76 4.17 1.27 -3.72
C GLU A 76 3.82 -0.22 -3.89
N ARG A 77 2.53 -0.53 -4.02
CA ARG A 77 2.04 -1.89 -4.35
C ARG A 77 2.04 -2.21 -5.85
N ARG A 78 2.71 -1.39 -6.67
CA ARG A 78 2.94 -1.68 -8.11
C ARG A 78 3.81 -2.92 -8.34
N PHE A 79 4.57 -3.34 -7.33
CA PHE A 79 5.48 -4.48 -7.43
C PHE A 79 4.80 -5.77 -7.02
N THR A 80 4.96 -6.77 -7.86
CA THR A 80 4.35 -8.07 -7.69
C THR A 80 4.88 -8.75 -6.43
N ARG A 81 3.95 -9.11 -5.54
CA ARG A 81 4.24 -9.86 -4.32
C ARG A 81 3.90 -11.32 -4.53
N ILE A 82 4.82 -12.18 -4.15
CA ILE A 82 4.67 -13.63 -4.19
C ILE A 82 4.66 -14.17 -2.77
N ALA A 83 3.85 -15.19 -2.51
CA ALA A 83 3.91 -15.92 -1.26
C ALA A 83 5.24 -16.70 -1.23
N PHE A 84 6.06 -16.45 -0.20
CA PHE A 84 7.38 -17.08 -0.09
C PHE A 84 7.69 -17.44 1.36
N PRO A 85 7.00 -18.46 1.92
CA PRO A 85 7.11 -18.85 3.32
C PRO A 85 8.42 -19.57 3.60
N VAL A 86 9.48 -18.84 3.94
CA VAL A 86 10.80 -19.40 4.26
C VAL A 86 11.37 -18.79 5.54
N ASP A 87 12.20 -19.57 6.23
CA ASP A 87 12.92 -19.07 7.39
C ASP A 87 14.10 -18.21 6.93
N ALA A 88 14.27 -17.08 7.60
CA ALA A 88 15.20 -16.03 7.24
C ALA A 88 15.83 -15.41 8.49
N ARG A 89 16.80 -14.52 8.27
CA ARG A 89 17.48 -13.79 9.35
C ARG A 89 17.31 -12.30 9.16
N LEU A 90 16.95 -11.60 10.23
CA LEU A 90 16.87 -10.15 10.27
C LEU A 90 17.96 -9.62 11.22
N GLU A 91 18.89 -8.87 10.67
CA GLU A 91 19.92 -8.16 11.42
C GLU A 91 19.38 -6.78 11.84
N ILE A 92 19.38 -6.53 13.14
CA ILE A 92 18.89 -5.29 13.76
C ILE A 92 20.00 -4.77 14.66
N THR A 93 20.58 -3.61 14.34
CA THR A 93 21.63 -2.99 15.18
C THR A 93 22.78 -3.95 15.53
N GLY A 94 23.16 -4.83 14.59
CA GLY A 94 24.21 -5.84 14.76
C GLY A 94 23.78 -7.14 15.44
N ALA A 95 22.55 -7.24 15.95
CA ALA A 95 21.98 -8.47 16.48
C ALA A 95 21.20 -9.22 15.39
N VAL A 96 21.50 -10.49 15.18
CA VAL A 96 20.81 -11.34 14.21
C VAL A 96 19.64 -12.06 14.89
N ARG A 97 18.46 -11.97 14.30
CA ARG A 97 17.25 -12.62 14.80
C ARG A 97 16.64 -13.55 13.75
N PRO A 98 16.08 -14.70 14.16
CA PRO A 98 15.27 -15.50 13.25
C PRO A 98 13.98 -14.75 12.91
N CYS A 99 13.56 -14.87 11.66
CA CYS A 99 12.26 -14.40 11.19
C CYS A 99 11.76 -15.34 10.09
N ARG A 100 10.49 -15.23 9.72
CA ARG A 100 9.92 -15.98 8.60
C ARG A 100 9.42 -15.00 7.55
N VAL A 101 9.88 -15.13 6.31
CA VAL A 101 9.32 -14.35 5.19
C VAL A 101 7.93 -14.91 4.91
N LEU A 102 6.93 -14.04 4.74
CA LEU A 102 5.56 -14.42 4.38
C LEU A 102 5.29 -14.12 2.91
N ASP A 103 5.64 -12.91 2.47
CA ASP A 103 5.60 -12.48 1.07
C ASP A 103 6.83 -11.65 0.71
N LEU A 104 7.17 -11.66 -0.57
CA LEU A 104 8.36 -11.03 -1.13
C LEU A 104 8.04 -10.32 -2.44
N SER A 105 8.63 -9.14 -2.66
CA SER A 105 8.62 -8.42 -3.94
C SER A 105 9.98 -7.79 -4.21
N LEU A 106 10.14 -7.18 -5.40
CA LEU A 106 11.36 -6.42 -5.72
C LEU A 106 11.60 -5.20 -4.81
N LYS A 107 10.56 -4.70 -4.13
CA LYS A 107 10.64 -3.51 -3.27
C LYS A 107 10.58 -3.81 -1.79
N GLY A 108 10.48 -5.07 -1.37
CA GLY A 108 10.45 -5.37 0.05
C GLY A 108 9.92 -6.75 0.37
N ALA A 109 9.70 -6.97 1.66
CA ALA A 109 9.24 -8.23 2.20
C ALA A 109 8.24 -7.99 3.33
N LEU A 110 7.29 -8.91 3.51
CA LEU A 110 6.54 -9.06 4.74
C LEU A 110 7.18 -10.19 5.54
N VAL A 111 7.55 -9.91 6.79
CA VAL A 111 8.14 -10.91 7.67
C VAL A 111 7.32 -11.08 8.94
N GLU A 112 7.42 -12.27 9.51
CA GLU A 112 6.91 -12.63 10.83
C GLU A 112 8.10 -12.77 11.79
N LEU A 113 7.98 -12.11 12.95
CA LEU A 113 8.98 -12.06 14.00
C LEU A 113 8.45 -12.85 15.20
N PRO A 114 9.07 -13.99 15.57
CA PRO A 114 8.57 -14.87 16.62
C PRO A 114 8.41 -14.21 18.00
N ASP A 115 9.20 -13.17 18.28
CA ASP A 115 9.23 -12.56 19.61
C ASP A 115 8.47 -11.22 19.70
N ALA A 116 7.69 -10.87 18.66
CA ALA A 116 6.87 -9.64 18.52
C ALA A 116 7.53 -8.31 18.95
N HIS A 117 8.86 -8.29 19.10
CA HIS A 117 9.57 -7.11 19.60
C HIS A 117 9.42 -5.98 18.61
N ALA A 118 9.18 -4.77 19.13
CA ALA A 118 9.11 -3.58 18.32
C ALA A 118 10.44 -3.40 17.58
N LEU A 119 10.38 -3.47 16.25
CA LEU A 119 11.51 -3.12 15.42
C LEU A 119 11.73 -1.61 15.52
N PRO A 120 12.99 -1.16 15.64
CA PRO A 120 13.27 0.26 15.61
C PRO A 120 12.94 0.82 14.22
N ALA A 121 12.24 1.95 14.16
CA ALA A 121 11.78 2.55 12.91
C ALA A 121 12.92 3.17 12.07
N GLU A 122 14.06 3.49 12.71
CA GLU A 122 15.10 4.33 12.12
C GLU A 122 16.36 3.62 11.60
N PRO A 123 16.93 2.57 12.22
CA PRO A 123 18.13 1.97 11.66
C PRO A 123 17.80 1.12 10.43
N VAL A 124 18.79 1.02 9.53
CA VAL A 124 18.75 0.05 8.43
C VAL A 124 18.77 -1.35 9.02
N LEU A 125 17.81 -2.16 8.61
CA LEU A 125 17.68 -3.57 8.94
C LEU A 125 18.22 -4.39 7.78
N VAL A 126 18.94 -5.48 8.03
CA VAL A 126 19.40 -6.35 6.94
C VAL A 126 18.65 -7.67 6.97
N LEU A 127 17.87 -7.92 5.92
CA LEU A 127 17.16 -9.18 5.74
C LEU A 127 18.01 -10.12 4.88
N GLU A 128 18.25 -11.32 5.38
CA GLU A 128 18.94 -12.40 4.69
C GLU A 128 18.01 -13.59 4.49
N ILE A 129 17.80 -13.96 3.23
CA ILE A 129 16.91 -15.04 2.82
C ILE A 129 17.77 -16.13 2.17
N PRO A 130 17.93 -17.32 2.80
CA PRO A 130 18.61 -18.44 2.18
C PRO A 130 17.72 -19.04 1.07
N LEU A 131 18.30 -19.29 -0.10
CA LEU A 131 17.61 -19.95 -1.23
C LEU A 131 18.09 -21.39 -1.42
N GLU A 132 19.41 -21.59 -1.41
CA GLU A 132 20.11 -22.88 -1.53
C GLU A 132 21.32 -22.88 -0.59
N GLU A 133 22.13 -23.95 -0.57
CA GLU A 133 23.26 -24.10 0.37
C GLU A 133 24.29 -22.95 0.33
N SER A 134 24.52 -22.36 -0.85
CA SER A 134 25.47 -21.25 -1.05
C SER A 134 24.83 -19.95 -1.52
N VAL A 135 23.52 -19.95 -1.82
CA VAL A 135 22.82 -18.82 -2.42
C VAL A 135 21.93 -18.14 -1.40
N ARG A 136 22.11 -16.83 -1.24
CA ARG A 136 21.35 -15.99 -0.30
C ARG A 136 21.00 -14.66 -0.94
N ILE A 137 19.79 -14.17 -0.66
CA ILE A 137 19.42 -12.79 -0.93
C ILE A 137 19.72 -11.99 0.33
N ARG A 138 20.58 -10.97 0.24
CA ARG A 138 20.82 -9.99 1.30
C ARG A 138 20.27 -8.64 0.86
N MET A 139 19.38 -8.05 1.66
CA MET A 139 18.79 -6.74 1.35
C MET A 139 18.81 -5.81 2.57
N GLU A 140 19.21 -4.56 2.35
CA GLU A 140 19.06 -3.48 3.32
C GLU A 140 17.63 -2.95 3.24
N THR A 141 16.99 -2.84 4.39
CA THR A 141 15.57 -2.52 4.50
C THR A 141 15.29 -1.51 5.61
N THR A 142 14.14 -0.84 5.52
CA THR A 142 13.58 -0.04 6.61
C THR A 142 12.21 -0.56 6.98
N LEU A 143 11.85 -0.45 8.25
CA LEU A 143 10.51 -0.75 8.72
C LEU A 143 9.50 0.25 8.15
N VAL A 144 8.46 -0.26 7.49
CA VAL A 144 7.32 0.55 7.00
C VAL A 144 6.19 0.53 7.99
N ARG A 145 5.87 -0.66 8.53
CA ARG A 145 4.81 -0.87 9.50
C ARG A 145 5.07 -2.14 10.29
N GLN A 146 4.62 -2.17 11.55
CA GLN A 146 4.57 -3.39 12.35
C GLN A 146 3.18 -3.53 13.00
N GLU A 147 2.59 -4.70 12.87
CA GLU A 147 1.31 -5.08 13.45
C GLU A 147 1.50 -6.42 14.17
N GLY A 148 1.70 -6.36 15.49
CA GLY A 148 2.05 -7.54 16.30
C GLY A 148 3.36 -8.18 15.83
N GLU A 149 3.27 -9.45 15.43
CA GLU A 149 4.40 -10.25 14.94
C GLU A 149 4.75 -9.96 13.48
N ARG A 150 3.91 -9.21 12.75
CA ARG A 150 4.11 -8.96 11.32
C ARG A 150 4.77 -7.61 11.09
N ALA A 151 5.89 -7.62 10.37
CA ALA A 151 6.62 -6.42 9.99
C ALA A 151 6.72 -6.30 8.47
N GLY A 152 6.28 -5.16 7.95
CA GLY A 152 6.49 -4.79 6.55
C GLY A 152 7.82 -4.06 6.39
N LEU A 153 8.69 -4.61 5.54
CA LEU A 153 10.02 -4.07 5.26
C LEU A 153 10.06 -3.52 3.83
N ALA A 154 10.58 -2.31 3.66
CA ALA A 154 10.88 -1.73 2.35
C ALA A 154 12.36 -1.85 2.03
N CYS A 155 12.69 -2.36 0.85
CA CYS A 155 14.05 -2.45 0.35
C CYS A 155 14.60 -1.04 0.07
N ARG A 156 15.74 -0.73 0.69
CA ARG A 156 16.51 0.50 0.47
C ARG A 156 17.65 0.27 -0.50
N ASN A 157 18.37 -0.82 -0.30
CA ASN A 157 19.51 -1.18 -1.11
C ASN A 157 19.63 -2.70 -1.18
N ILE A 158 20.13 -3.19 -2.30
CA ILE A 158 20.32 -4.61 -2.55
C ILE A 158 21.44 -4.73 -3.58
N ASP A 159 22.37 -5.65 -3.33
CA ASP A 159 23.47 -5.89 -4.25
C ASP A 159 22.97 -6.58 -5.54
N VAL A 160 23.80 -6.54 -6.58
CA VAL A 160 23.43 -7.01 -7.93
C VAL A 160 23.16 -8.52 -7.96
N GLU A 161 23.90 -9.31 -7.17
CA GLU A 161 23.74 -10.76 -7.09
C GLU A 161 22.40 -11.10 -6.42
N SER A 162 22.15 -10.52 -5.24
CA SER A 162 20.89 -10.64 -4.51
C SER A 162 19.69 -10.18 -5.36
N MET A 163 19.82 -9.08 -6.10
CA MET A 163 18.77 -8.60 -7.00
C MET A 163 18.51 -9.59 -8.15
N THR A 164 19.56 -10.20 -8.70
CA THR A 164 19.42 -11.20 -9.78
C THR A 164 18.65 -12.42 -9.29
N HIS A 165 18.96 -12.90 -8.09
CA HIS A 165 18.23 -14.02 -7.47
C HIS A 165 16.79 -13.67 -7.15
N LEU A 166 16.55 -12.51 -6.55
CA LEU A 166 15.22 -12.02 -6.22
C LEU A 166 14.33 -11.90 -7.48
N ARG A 167 14.88 -11.34 -8.56
CA ARG A 167 14.21 -11.21 -9.85
C ARG A 167 13.80 -12.56 -10.44
N ARG A 168 14.71 -13.53 -10.43
CA ARG A 168 14.43 -14.90 -10.92
C ARG A 168 13.34 -15.55 -10.09
N LEU A 169 13.40 -15.40 -8.77
CA LEU A 169 12.45 -15.97 -7.83
C LEU A 169 11.03 -15.41 -8.04
N VAL A 170 10.89 -14.08 -8.18
CA VAL A 170 9.62 -13.43 -8.49
C VAL A 170 9.08 -13.91 -9.84
N ALA A 171 9.89 -13.90 -10.90
CA ALA A 171 9.49 -14.30 -12.25
C ALA A 171 9.01 -15.76 -12.33
N LEU A 172 9.68 -16.68 -11.62
CA LEU A 172 9.29 -18.09 -11.57
C LEU A 172 7.93 -18.28 -10.87
N ASN A 173 7.65 -17.50 -9.82
CA ASN A 173 6.41 -17.64 -9.05
C ASN A 173 5.21 -16.94 -9.71
N THR A 174 5.43 -15.94 -10.57
CA THR A 174 4.36 -15.29 -11.34
C THR A 174 4.02 -15.97 -12.66
N GLY A 175 4.89 -16.85 -13.16
CA GLY A 175 4.69 -17.54 -14.45
C GLY A 175 4.75 -16.63 -15.68
N ASP A 176 5.10 -15.35 -15.51
CA ASP A 176 5.24 -14.36 -16.58
C ASP A 176 6.64 -13.69 -16.50
N PRO A 177 7.59 -14.10 -17.36
CA PRO A 177 8.91 -13.49 -17.41
C PRO A 177 8.90 -12.04 -17.94
N GLY A 178 7.87 -11.61 -18.68
CA GLY A 178 7.75 -10.27 -19.26
C GLY A 178 7.16 -9.22 -18.32
N MET A 179 6.50 -9.63 -17.23
CA MET A 179 6.03 -8.74 -16.15
C MET A 179 7.19 -7.99 -15.49
N LEU A 180 8.35 -8.66 -15.39
CA LEU A 180 9.57 -8.13 -14.79
C LEU A 180 10.18 -6.98 -15.61
N GLU A 181 10.10 -7.05 -16.94
CA GLU A 181 10.64 -6.01 -17.84
C GLU A 181 9.86 -4.69 -17.71
N ARG A 182 8.56 -4.77 -17.36
CA ARG A 182 7.69 -3.61 -17.16
C ARG A 182 7.95 -2.90 -15.83
N GLU A 183 8.22 -3.65 -14.76
CA GLU A 183 8.60 -3.06 -13.45
C GLU A 183 9.99 -2.39 -13.50
N LEU A 184 10.92 -2.87 -14.34
CA LEU A 184 12.25 -2.26 -14.54
C LEU A 184 12.19 -0.89 -15.22
N ALA A 185 11.25 -0.68 -16.14
CA ALA A 185 11.06 0.62 -16.79
C ALA A 185 10.66 1.73 -15.80
N GLU A 186 10.16 1.37 -14.60
CA GLU A 186 9.85 2.32 -13.53
C GLU A 186 11.02 2.55 -12.54
N LEU A 187 12.15 1.84 -12.70
CA LEU A 187 13.36 1.98 -11.89
C LEU A 187 14.48 2.80 -12.55
N GLY A 188 14.24 3.26 -13.79
CA GLY A 188 15.15 4.12 -14.57
C GLY A 188 14.85 5.60 -14.41
#